data_AF-A0A3M0WV73-F1
#
_entry.id   AF-A0A3M0WV73-F1
#
_cell.length_a   1.000
_cell.length_b   1.000
_cell.length_c   1.000
_cell.angle_alpha   90.00
_cell.angle_beta   90.00
_cell.angle_gamma   90.00
#
_symmetry.space_group_name_H-M   'P 1'
#
loop_
_entity.id
_entity.type
_entity.pdbx_description
1 polymer ?
#
loop_
_entity_poly.entity_id
_entity_poly.type
_entity_poly.pdbx_seq_one_letter_code
_entity_poly.pdbx_strand_id
1 'polypeptide(L)' 'DKTLYLWKGGKWLRGLEFSRVDKPGFWERAGYNNEADVWREQRYAGR' A
#
# COMPACT_ATOMS: atom_id res chain seq x y z
N ASP A 1 15.29 7.61 1.60
CA ASP A 1 14.66 6.61 0.72
C ASP A 1 13.61 5.85 1.51
N LYS A 2 12.45 5.53 0.95
CA LYS A 2 11.37 4.85 1.67
C LYS A 2 11.41 3.36 1.38
N THR A 3 11.53 2.54 2.43
CA THR A 3 11.45 1.08 2.28
C THR A 3 10.04 0.63 2.62
N LEU A 4 9.33 0.09 1.62
CA LEU A 4 7.94 -0.33 1.76
C LEU A 4 7.84 -1.82 2.08
N TYR A 5 6.79 -2.20 2.80
CA TYR A 5 6.44 -3.61 2.89
C TYR A 5 6.10 -4.20 1.52
N LEU A 6 6.42 -5.49 1.36
CA LEU A 6 6.34 -6.24 0.11
C LEU A 6 4.97 -6.15 -0.58
N TRP A 7 3.87 -6.04 0.17
CA TRP A 7 2.52 -6.05 -0.38
C TRP A 7 2.17 -4.79 -1.19
N LYS A 8 2.93 -3.69 -1.07
CA LYS A 8 2.78 -2.53 -1.95
C LYS A 8 3.35 -2.77 -3.36
N GLY A 9 4.17 -3.80 -3.53
CA GLY A 9 4.65 -4.23 -4.84
C GLY A 9 3.61 -5.06 -5.58
N GLY A 10 2.94 -4.45 -6.56
CA GLY A 10 2.03 -5.18 -7.45
C GLY A 10 2.78 -6.20 -8.32
N LYS A 11 2.31 -7.45 -8.34
CA LYS A 11 2.85 -8.51 -9.21
C LYS A 11 1.93 -8.73 -10.41
N TRP A 12 2.53 -9.09 -11.55
CA TRP A 12 1.80 -9.46 -12.77
C TRP A 12 0.77 -8.40 -13.24
N LEU A 13 1.16 -7.13 -13.16
CA LEU A 13 0.31 -6.00 -13.55
C LEU A 13 -0.12 -6.11 -15.02
N ARG A 14 -1.42 -5.89 -15.27
CA ARG A 14 -2.02 -5.92 -16.62
C ARG A 14 -2.36 -4.53 -17.16
N GLY A 15 -2.40 -3.53 -16.28
CA GLY A 15 -2.73 -2.15 -16.61
C GLY A 15 -2.51 -1.25 -15.39
N LEU A 16 -2.49 0.05 -15.64
CA LEU A 16 -2.36 1.10 -14.63
C LEU A 16 -3.41 2.18 -14.90
N GLU A 17 -4.06 2.66 -13.85
CA GLU A 17 -4.99 3.78 -13.90
C GLU A 17 -4.41 4.92 -13.06
N PHE A 18 -4.36 6.12 -13.64
CA PHE A 18 -4.03 7.33 -12.88
C PHE A 18 -5.31 7.89 -12.26
N SER A 19 -5.27 8.17 -10.96
CA SER A 19 -6.40 8.78 -10.24
C SER A 19 -5.98 10.03 -9.49
N ARG A 20 -6.89 10.99 -9.37
CA ARG A 20 -6.69 12.22 -8.58
C ARG A 20 -6.91 12.02 -7.08
N VAL A 21 -7.54 10.92 -6.71
CA VAL A 21 -7.85 10.57 -5.33
C VAL A 21 -7.16 9.26 -5.00
N ASP A 22 -6.73 9.14 -3.75
CA ASP A 22 -6.23 7.87 -3.24
C ASP A 22 -7.38 6.86 -3.11
N LYS A 23 -7.13 5.64 -3.57
CA LYS A 23 -8.12 4.56 -3.63
C LYS A 23 -7.56 3.33 -2.90
N PRO A 24 -8.13 2.94 -1.75
CA PRO A 24 -7.68 1.75 -1.02
C PRO A 24 -7.71 0.49 -1.89
N GLY A 25 -6.57 -0.18 -1.98
CA GLY A 25 -6.38 -1.43 -2.71
C GLY A 25 -6.83 -2.66 -1.91
N PHE A 26 -6.43 -3.84 -2.39
CA PHE A 26 -6.80 -5.11 -1.75
C PHE A 26 -6.35 -5.18 -0.28
N TRP A 27 -5.10 -4.82 0.00
CA TRP A 27 -4.53 -4.90 1.34
C TRP A 27 -5.03 -3.79 2.25
N GLU A 28 -5.18 -2.56 1.74
CA GLU A 28 -5.69 -1.44 2.53
C GLU A 28 -7.13 -1.68 2.97
N ARG A 29 -7.96 -2.26 2.10
CA ARG A 29 -9.32 -2.69 2.48
C ARG A 29 -9.32 -3.85 3.48
N ALA A 30 -8.25 -4.65 3.54
CA ALA A 30 -8.05 -5.68 4.54
C ALA A 30 -7.43 -5.16 5.85
N GLY A 31 -7.30 -3.84 6.02
CA GLY A 31 -6.81 -3.20 7.25
C GLY A 31 -5.29 -2.99 7.28
N TYR A 32 -4.59 -3.12 6.15
CA TYR A 32 -3.18 -2.78 6.07
C TYR A 32 -2.97 -1.28 5.89
N ASN A 33 -1.82 -0.78 6.34
CA ASN A 33 -1.50 0.64 6.24
C ASN A 33 -1.31 1.06 4.77
N ASN A 34 -1.81 2.24 4.41
CA ASN A 34 -1.69 2.76 3.06
C ASN A 34 -0.25 3.16 2.69
N GLU A 35 0.49 3.73 3.64
CA GLU A 35 1.87 4.17 3.42
C GLU A 35 2.88 3.03 3.53
N ALA A 36 2.65 2.08 4.44
CA ALA A 36 3.41 0.83 4.57
C ALA A 36 4.94 0.96 4.70
N ASP A 37 5.44 2.02 5.34
CA ASP A 37 6.86 2.19 5.67
C ASP A 37 7.32 1.18 6.75
N VAL A 38 8.35 0.39 6.43
CA VAL A 38 8.89 -0.63 7.33
C VAL A 38 9.59 -0.02 8.55
N TRP A 39 10.26 1.13 8.38
CA TRP A 39 11.03 1.76 9.45
C TRP A 39 10.13 2.47 10.47
N ARG A 40 8.90 2.77 10.06
CA ARG A 40 7.85 3.36 10.91
C ARG A 40 6.85 2.32 11.41
N GLU A 41 7.12 1.03 11.21
CA GLU A 41 6.26 -0.11 11.58
C GLU A 41 4.80 0.02 11.09
N GLN A 42 4.60 0.61 9.91
CA GLN A 42 3.28 0.89 9.35
C GLN A 42 2.67 -0.38 8.74
N ARG A 43 2.37 -1.38 9.55
CA ARG A 43 1.78 -2.64 9.06
C ARG A 43 0.27 -2.54 8.87
N TYR A 44 -0.43 -2.00 9.86
CA TYR A 44 -1.89 -1.94 9.89
C TYR A 44 -2.40 -0.49 9.89
N ALA A 45 -3.59 -0.29 9.34
CA ALA A 45 -4.30 0.98 9.42
C ALA A 45 -4.85 1.15 10.85
N GLY A 46 -4.60 2.30 11.48
CA GLY A 46 -5.14 2.61 12.81
C GLY A 46 -4.27 2.18 14.01
N ARG A 47 -2.96 2.03 13.81
CA ARG A 47 -2.00 2.09 14.91
C ARG A 47 -1.58 3.54 15.17
#